data_AF-A0A432PU91-F1
#
_entry.id   AF-A0A432PU91-F1
#
_cell.length_a   1.000
_cell.length_b   1.000
_cell.length_c   1.000
_cell.angle_alpha   90.00
_cell.angle_beta   90.00
_cell.angle_gamma   90.00
#
_symmetry.space_group_name_H-M   'P 1'
#
loop_
_entity.id
_entity.type
_entity.pdbx_description
1 polymer ?
#
loop_
_entity_poly.entity_id
_entity_poly.type
_entity_poly.pdbx_seq_one_letter_code
_entity_poly.pdbx_strand_id
1 'polypeptide(L)'
;MENALSLFRVFVTFPVVFLILKEDFLAAFWVYLIGAVTDWFDGNLARRNKRVSSFGKLLDPYADKVFVLLPLIALIEVKKVNALWVILLTFRELSIS
;
A
#
# COMPACT_ATOMS: atom_id res chain seq x y z
N MET A 1 10.10 -10.22 11.89
CA MET A 1 10.66 -9.45 10.75
C MET A 1 9.57 -9.06 9.77
N GLU A 2 8.52 -9.89 9.62
CA GLU A 2 7.31 -9.60 8.83
C GLU A 2 6.64 -8.25 9.20
N ASN A 3 6.49 -7.95 10.50
CA ASN A 3 5.90 -6.66 10.94
C ASN A 3 6.64 -5.42 10.44
N ALA A 4 7.96 -5.47 10.24
CA ALA A 4 8.72 -4.29 9.85
C ALA A 4 8.39 -3.85 8.42
N LEU A 5 8.10 -4.80 7.53
CA LEU A 5 7.75 -4.53 6.15
C LEU A 5 6.31 -4.03 6.01
N SER A 6 5.35 -4.67 6.70
CA SER A 6 3.97 -4.18 6.72
C SER A 6 3.87 -2.80 7.36
N LEU A 7 4.62 -2.54 8.45
CA LEU A 7 4.73 -1.21 9.05
C LEU A 7 5.41 -0.21 8.11
N PHE A 8 6.46 -0.61 7.40
CA PHE A 8 7.11 0.24 6.40
C PHE A 8 6.14 0.63 5.28
N ARG A 9 5.31 -0.30 4.81
CA ARG A 9 4.29 -0.04 3.77
C ARG A 9 3.30 1.02 4.23
N VAL A 10 2.77 0.86 5.45
CA VAL A 10 1.89 1.86 6.07
C VAL A 10 2.62 3.19 6.19
N PHE A 11 3.87 3.18 6.63
CA PHE A 11 4.69 4.39 6.76
C PHE A 11 4.91 5.11 5.42
N VAL A 12 5.25 4.40 4.34
CA VAL A 12 5.45 4.95 2.99
C VAL A 12 4.14 5.44 2.37
N THR A 13 3.01 4.89 2.77
CA THR A 13 1.70 5.33 2.27
C THR A 13 1.42 6.80 2.63
N PHE A 14 1.82 7.25 3.83
CA PHE A 14 1.62 8.64 4.28
C PHE A 14 2.29 9.69 3.38
N PRO A 15 3.60 9.62 3.06
CA PRO A 15 4.23 10.55 2.15
C PRO A 15 3.65 10.47 0.73
N VAL A 16 3.25 9.28 0.25
CA VAL A 16 2.56 9.15 -1.05
C VAL A 16 1.25 9.96 -1.05
N VAL A 17 0.39 9.76 -0.05
CA VAL A 17 -0.86 10.50 0.10
C VAL A 17 -0.59 12.00 0.19
N PHE A 18 0.37 12.42 1.01
CA PHE A 18 0.75 13.82 1.16
C PHE A 18 1.16 14.45 -0.17
N LEU A 19 1.99 13.76 -0.97
CA LEU A 19 2.44 14.24 -2.28
C LEU A 19 1.30 14.31 -3.30
N ILE A 20 0.38 13.33 -3.29
CA ILE A 20 -0.83 13.36 -4.13
C ILE A 20 -1.69 14.58 -3.79
N LEU A 21 -1.92 14.87 -2.50
CA LEU A 21 -2.69 16.03 -2.06
C LEU A 21 -2.02 17.37 -2.40
N LYS A 22 -0.70 17.38 -2.62
CA LYS A 22 0.06 18.52 -3.14
C LYS A 22 0.08 18.60 -4.67
N GLU A 23 -0.58 17.67 -5.35
CA GLU A 23 -0.56 17.49 -6.81
C GLU A 23 0.85 17.25 -7.39
N ASP A 24 1.82 16.82 -6.58
CA ASP A 24 3.14 16.39 -7.05
C ASP A 24 3.11 14.89 -7.41
N PHE A 25 2.48 14.60 -8.54
CA PHE A 25 2.25 13.22 -9.00
C PHE A 25 3.54 12.49 -9.36
N LEU A 26 4.58 13.21 -9.82
CA LEU A 26 5.84 12.59 -10.21
C LEU A 26 6.59 12.10 -8.98
N ALA A 27 6.69 12.93 -7.93
CA ALA A 27 7.29 12.49 -6.67
C ALA A 27 6.46 11.38 -6.02
N ALA A 28 5.12 11.52 -6.01
CA ALA A 28 4.22 10.49 -5.48
C ALA A 28 4.43 9.13 -6.19
N PHE A 29 4.56 9.13 -7.51
CA PHE A 29 4.82 7.93 -8.30
C PHE A 29 6.13 7.25 -7.91
N TRP A 30 7.23 8.00 -7.80
CA TRP A 30 8.52 7.42 -7.43
C TRP A 30 8.52 6.85 -6.01
N VAL A 31 7.93 7.56 -5.05
CA VAL A 31 7.83 7.07 -3.66
C VAL A 31 6.95 5.82 -3.58
N TYR A 32 5.82 5.82 -4.30
CA TYR A 32 4.95 4.65 -4.39
C TYR A 32 5.66 3.46 -5.04
N LEU A 33 6.39 3.68 -6.13
CA LEU A 33 7.15 2.64 -6.83
C LEU A 33 8.23 2.02 -5.93
N ILE A 34 8.96 2.85 -5.18
CA ILE A 34 9.96 2.35 -4.21
C ILE A 34 9.26 1.48 -3.15
N GLY A 35 8.12 1.93 -2.61
CA GLY A 35 7.31 1.16 -1.66
C GLY A 35 6.89 -0.20 -2.22
N ALA A 36 6.39 -0.23 -3.47
CA ALA A 36 5.96 -1.45 -4.14
C ALA A 36 7.12 -2.41 -4.46
N VAL A 37 8.28 -1.89 -4.88
CA VAL A 37 9.47 -2.71 -5.16
C VAL A 37 10.05 -3.32 -3.89
N THR A 38 9.94 -2.63 -2.75
CA THR A 38 10.41 -3.14 -1.45
C THR A 38 9.68 -4.43 -1.05
N ASP A 39 8.39 -4.55 -1.36
CA ASP A 39 7.61 -5.78 -1.14
C ASP A 39 8.15 -6.97 -1.94
N TRP A 40 8.45 -6.75 -3.23
CA TRP A 40 8.95 -7.80 -4.12
C TRP A 40 10.30 -8.36 -3.65
N PHE A 41 11.20 -7.49 -3.18
CA PHE A 41 12.51 -7.89 -2.69
C PHE A 41 12.42 -8.69 -1.38
N ASP A 42 11.63 -8.22 -0.41
CA ASP A 42 11.55 -8.88 0.91
C ASP A 42 10.70 -10.16 0.89
N GLY A 43 9.72 -10.29 -0.02
CA GLY A 43 9.01 -11.55 -0.26
C GLY A 43 9.94 -12.69 -0.71
N ASN A 44 11.09 -12.37 -1.30
CA ASN A 44 12.13 -13.35 -1.65
C ASN A 44 13.04 -13.70 -0.45
N LEU A 45 13.26 -12.74 0.46
CA LEU A 45 14.13 -12.91 1.63
C LEU A 45 13.40 -13.61 2.80
N ALA A 46 12.13 -13.30 3.02
CA ALA A 46 11.29 -13.90 4.06
C ALA A 46 11.09 -15.41 3.86
N ARG A 47 11.00 -15.87 2.60
CA ARG A 47 10.89 -17.29 2.24
C ARG A 47 12.09 -18.14 2.69
N ARG A 48 13.26 -17.52 2.94
CA ARG A 48 14.47 -18.24 3.35
C ARG A 48 14.60 -18.43 4.86
N ASN A 49 13.92 -17.63 5.69
CA ASN A 49 14.21 -17.55 7.12
C ASN A 49 13.20 -18.24 8.07
N LYS A 50 12.12 -18.87 7.58
CA LYS A 50 11.15 -19.71 8.36
C LYS A 50 10.66 -19.13 9.71
N ARG A 51 10.80 -17.83 9.97
CA ARG A 51 10.35 -17.16 11.20
C ARG A 51 9.13 -16.30 10.90
N VAL A 52 7.99 -16.97 10.85
CA VAL A 52 6.68 -16.38 10.62
C VAL A 52 6.07 -16.00 11.97
N SER A 53 5.70 -14.74 12.15
CA SER A 53 5.00 -14.30 13.37
C SER A 53 3.49 -14.36 13.15
N SER A 54 2.75 -14.94 14.09
CA SER A 54 1.29 -15.00 14.04
C SER A 54 0.62 -13.62 13.96
N PHE A 55 1.27 -12.58 14.51
CA PHE A 55 0.79 -11.21 14.45
C PHE A 55 1.04 -10.54 13.08
N GLY A 56 2.21 -10.80 12.46
CA GLY A 56 2.55 -10.26 11.15
C GLY A 56 1.64 -10.76 10.04
N LYS A 57 1.27 -12.06 10.09
CA LYS A 57 0.28 -12.66 9.18
C LYS A 57 -1.09 -12.00 9.21
N LEU A 58 -1.51 -11.47 10.38
CA LEU A 58 -2.77 -10.74 10.49
C LEU A 58 -2.62 -9.33 9.93
N LEU A 59 -1.48 -8.67 10.16
CA LEU A 59 -1.24 -7.28 9.78
C LEU A 59 -0.98 -7.08 8.28
N ASP A 60 -0.37 -8.07 7.61
CA ASP A 60 -0.03 -8.03 6.18
C ASP A 60 -1.23 -7.72 5.27
N PRO A 61 -2.38 -8.42 5.37
CA PRO A 61 -3.57 -8.11 4.57
C PRO A 61 -4.10 -6.69 4.76
N TYR A 62 -3.95 -6.11 5.96
CA TYR A 62 -4.39 -4.75 6.23
C TYR A 62 -3.40 -3.72 5.67
N ALA A 63 -2.11 -3.95 5.86
CA ALA A 63 -1.06 -3.06 5.35
C ALA A 63 -1.10 -2.97 3.83
N ASP A 64 -1.38 -4.09 3.15
CA ASP A 64 -1.53 -4.12 1.70
C ASP A 64 -2.74 -3.31 1.22
N LYS A 65 -3.90 -3.51 1.87
CA LYS A 65 -5.11 -2.72 1.60
C LYS A 65 -4.90 -1.22 1.84
N VAL A 66 -4.20 -0.85 2.91
CA VAL A 66 -3.88 0.56 3.21
C VAL A 66 -3.01 1.17 2.12
N PHE A 67 -1.98 0.44 1.67
CA PHE A 67 -1.05 0.91 0.65
C PHE A 67 -1.71 1.14 -0.72
N VAL A 68 -2.78 0.40 -1.04
CA VAL A 68 -3.53 0.58 -2.29
C VAL A 68 -4.67 1.61 -2.14
N LEU A 69 -5.46 1.52 -1.07
CA LEU A 69 -6.69 2.31 -0.94
C LEU A 69 -6.43 3.77 -0.59
N LEU A 70 -5.47 4.08 0.29
CA LEU A 70 -5.25 5.47 0.70
C LEU A 70 -4.79 6.37 -0.46
N PRO A 71 -3.86 5.97 -1.34
CA PRO A 71 -3.52 6.76 -2.53
C PRO A 71 -4.72 6.97 -3.47
N LEU A 72 -5.58 5.94 -3.64
CA LEU A 72 -6.80 6.07 -4.45
C LEU A 72 -7.79 7.07 -3.84
N ILE A 73 -7.96 7.06 -2.52
CA ILE A 73 -8.78 8.04 -1.81
C ILE A 73 -8.21 9.45 -1.98
N ALA A 74 -6.88 9.62 -1.87
CA ALA A 74 -6.23 10.90 -2.10
C ALA A 74 -6.46 11.42 -3.53
N LEU A 75 -6.47 10.52 -4.53
CA LEU A 75 -6.76 10.88 -5.92
C LEU A 75 -8.22 11.30 -6.17
N ILE A 76 -9.17 10.81 -5.37
CA ILE A 76 -10.56 11.31 -5.37
C ILE A 76 -10.59 12.77 -4.90
N GLU A 77 -9.86 13.08 -3.81
CA GLU A 77 -9.83 14.42 -3.21
C GLU A 77 -9.31 15.47 -4.20
N VAL A 78 -8.24 15.15 -4.94
CA VAL A 78 -7.70 16.02 -6.01
C VAL A 78 -8.45 15.90 -7.34
N LYS A 79 -9.62 15.25 -7.36
CA LYS A 79 -10.52 15.07 -8.52
C LYS A 79 -9.86 14.43 -9.75
N LYS A 80 -8.82 13.61 -9.55
CA LYS A 80 -8.14 12.89 -10.64
C LYS A 80 -8.79 11.53 -10.93
N VAL A 81 -9.51 10.96 -9.97
CA VAL A 81 -10.21 9.67 -10.12
C VAL A 81 -11.66 9.80 -9.64
N ASN A 82 -12.59 9.16 -10.33
CA ASN A 82 -13.99 9.12 -9.91
C ASN A 82 -14.16 8.13 -8.74
N ALA A 83 -14.84 8.56 -7.68
CA ALA A 83 -15.10 7.76 -6.48
C ALA A 83 -15.79 6.41 -6.79
N LEU A 84 -16.65 6.36 -7.81
CA LEU A 84 -17.35 5.14 -8.21
C LEU A 84 -16.37 4.03 -8.64
N TRP A 85 -15.29 4.38 -9.34
CA TRP A 85 -14.26 3.41 -9.72
C TRP A 85 -13.49 2.88 -8.50
N VAL A 86 -13.16 3.76 -7.56
CA VAL A 86 -12.46 3.38 -6.32
C VAL A 86 -13.34 2.48 -5.46
N ILE A 87 -14.65 2.77 -5.37
CA ILE A 87 -15.61 1.92 -4.65
C ILE A 87 -15.68 0.54 -5.28
N LEU A 88 -15.84 0.44 -6.60
CA LEU A 88 -15.88 -0.86 -7.30
C LEU A 88 -14.59 -1.66 -7.12
N LEU A 89 -13.44 -1.00 -7.23
CA LEU A 89 -12.13 -1.62 -6.96
C LEU A 89 -12.03 -2.13 -5.52
N THR A 90 -12.48 -1.33 -4.54
CA THR A 90 -12.48 -1.71 -3.13
C THR A 90 -13.35 -2.95 -2.89
N PHE A 91 -14.55 -3.00 -3.47
CA PHE A 91 -15.43 -4.16 -3.37
C PHE A 91 -14.80 -5.42 -3.98
N ARG A 92 -14.18 -5.30 -5.15
CA ARG A 92 -13.44 -6.41 -5.78
C ARG A 92 -12.33 -6.91 -4.85
N GLU A 93 -11.54 -6.01 -4.29
CA GLU A 93 -10.38 -6.36 -3.45
C GLU A 93 -10.80 -7.06 -2.16
N LEU A 94 -11.92 -6.63 -1.56
CA LEU A 94 -12.49 -7.27 -0.39
C LEU A 94 -13.11 -8.64 -0.70
N SER A 95 -13.61 -8.84 -1.92
CA SER A 95 -14.26 -10.09 -2.34
C SER A 95 -13.28 -11.19 -2.75
N ILE A 96 -12.04 -10.83 -3.11
CA ILE A 96 -10.98 -11.77 -3.54
C ILE A 96 -10.05 -12.18 -2.36
N SER A 97 -10.24 -11.58 -1.17
CA SER A 97 -9.47 -11.89 0.06
C SER A 97 -9.88 -13.19 0.74
#